data_AF-A0A6B1HJH2-F1
#
_entry.id   AF-A0A6B1HJH2-F1
#
_cell.length_a   1.000
_cell.length_b   1.000
_cell.length_c   1.000
_cell.angle_alpha   90.00
_cell.angle_beta   90.00
_cell.angle_gamma   90.00
#
_symmetry.space_group_name_H-M   'P 1'
#
loop_
_entity.id
_entity.type
_entity.pdbx_description
1 polymer ?
#
loop_
_entity_poly.entity_id
_entity_poly.type
_entity_poly.pdbx_seq_one_letter_code
_entity_poly.pdbx_strand_id
1 'polypeptide(L)' 'RYTVLTSPFVNKDARDQYEIRTHKRLLDIVVPTGNDKTVDALMKLDLASGVDVQISVPRSV' A
#
# COMPACT_ATOMS: atom_id res chain seq x y z
N ARG A 1 0.40 3.36 -15.22
CA ARG A 1 -0.49 3.35 -16.40
C ARG A 1 0.26 2.72 -17.56
N TYR A 2 -0.33 1.73 -18.22
CA TYR A 2 0.25 0.99 -19.33
C TYR A 2 -0.76 0.99 -20.48
N THR A 3 -0.32 1.42 -21.67
CA THR A 3 -1.15 1.34 -22.88
C THR A 3 -0.64 0.17 -23.69
N VAL A 4 -1.50 -0.83 -23.90
CA VAL A 4 -1.15 -2.05 -24.64
C VAL A 4 -1.96 -2.07 -25.92
N LEU A 5 -1.28 -2.37 -27.04
CA LEU A 5 -1.96 -2.62 -28.31
C LEU A 5 -2.65 -3.99 -28.25
N THR A 6 -3.94 -4.04 -28.55
CA THR A 6 -4.70 -5.29 -28.54
C THR A 6 -4.39 -6.18 -29.76
N SER A 7 -3.74 -5.64 -30.81
CA SER A 7 -3.35 -6.38 -32.02
C SER A 7 -1.94 -5.98 -32.48
N PRO A 8 -1.08 -6.95 -32.87
CA PRO A 8 0.28 -6.66 -33.32
C PRO A 8 0.38 -6.21 -34.80
N PHE A 9 -0.63 -6.46 -35.64
CA PHE A 9 -0.44 -6.36 -37.11
C PHE A 9 -1.46 -5.49 -37.86
N VAL A 10 -2.77 -5.54 -37.55
CA VAL A 10 -3.80 -4.89 -38.40
C VAL A 10 -4.53 -3.74 -37.72
N ASN A 11 -4.89 -3.86 -36.43
CA ASN A 11 -5.67 -2.84 -35.74
C ASN A 11 -4.79 -1.99 -34.82
N LYS A 12 -4.10 -1.00 -35.40
CA LYS A 12 -3.12 -0.14 -34.72
C LYS A 12 -3.74 0.92 -33.79
N ASP A 13 -5.04 1.17 -33.96
CA ASP A 13 -5.81 2.13 -33.15
C ASP A 13 -6.55 1.48 -31.97
N ALA A 14 -6.61 0.15 -31.92
CA ALA A 14 -7.14 -0.57 -30.76
C ALA A 14 -6.10 -0.53 -29.63
N ARG A 15 -6.40 0.23 -28.56
CA ARG A 15 -5.53 0.45 -27.41
C ARG A 15 -6.28 0.24 -26.12
N ASP A 16 -5.78 -0.67 -25.28
CA ASP A 16 -6.28 -0.84 -23.93
C ASP A 16 -5.43 -0.06 -22.93
N GLN A 17 -6.11 0.59 -22.00
CA GLN A 17 -5.49 1.44 -21.00
C GLN A 17 -5.59 0.77 -19.63
N TYR A 18 -4.47 0.24 -19.15
CA TYR A 18 -4.38 -0.38 -17.84
C TYR A 18 -3.74 0.58 -16.84
N GLU A 19 -4.17 0.51 -15.59
CA GLU A 19 -3.56 1.26 -14.50
C GLU A 19 -3.48 0.39 -13.25
N ILE A 20 -2.29 0.33 -12.65
CA ILE A 20 -2.11 -0.21 -11.31
C ILE A 20 -2.17 0.99 -10.37
N ARG A 21 -3.24 1.08 -9.58
CA ARG A 21 -3.41 2.10 -8.55
C ARG A 21 -2.97 1.55 -7.20
N THR A 22 -1.99 2.20 -6.60
CA THR A 22 -1.57 1.88 -5.22
C THR A 22 -2.18 2.91 -4.28
N HIS A 23 -2.88 2.44 -3.24
CA HIS A 23 -3.46 3.30 -2.21
C HIS A 23 -2.57 3.27 -0.97
N LYS A 24 -2.01 4.43 -0.60
CA LYS A 24 -1.15 4.57 0.58
C LYS A 24 -1.88 5.38 1.64
N ARG A 25 -1.83 4.90 2.88
CA ARG A 25 -2.35 5.60 4.07
C ARG A 25 -1.21 5.77 5.05
N LEU A 26 -1.10 6.96 5.64
CA LEU A 26 -0.16 7.24 6.71
C LEU A 26 -0.95 7.49 7.99
N LEU A 27 -0.53 6.86 9.07
CA LEU A 27 -1.11 7.03 10.40
C LEU A 27 0.04 7.32 11.35
N ASP A 28 -0.04 8.45 12.05
CA ASP A 28 0.95 8.89 13.03
C ASP A 28 0.31 8.88 14.43
N ILE A 29 1.05 8.39 15.43
CA ILE A 29 0.59 8.22 16.81
C ILE A 29 1.44 9.13 17.70
N VAL A 30 0.87 10.27 18.09
CA VAL A 30 1.58 11.37 18.77
C VAL A 30 1.93 11.06 20.24
N VAL A 31 1.17 10.18 20.91
CA VAL A 31 1.45 9.79 22.31
C VAL A 31 1.11 8.29 22.50
N PRO A 32 2.10 7.40 22.42
CA PRO A 32 1.91 6.01 22.81
C PRO A 32 1.86 5.93 24.34
N THR A 33 0.67 5.81 24.94
CA THR A 33 0.48 5.71 26.41
C THR A 33 0.97 4.37 27.02
N GLY A 34 1.82 3.61 26.31
CA GLY A 34 2.42 2.36 26.74
C GLY A 34 3.11 1.67 25.57
N ASN A 35 4.42 1.95 25.39
CA ASN A 35 5.19 1.62 24.18
C ASN A 35 5.08 0.16 23.71
N ASP A 36 5.03 -0.82 24.61
CA ASP A 36 5.07 -2.24 24.20
C ASP A 36 3.68 -2.80 23.85
N LYS A 37 2.65 -2.46 24.64
CA LYS A 37 1.28 -2.98 24.43
C LYS A 37 0.68 -2.46 23.13
N THR A 38 1.03 -1.24 22.75
CA THR A 38 0.46 -0.58 21.57
C THR A 38 1.06 -1.13 20.28
N VAL A 39 2.36 -1.45 20.27
CA VAL A 39 3.02 -2.08 19.11
C VAL A 39 2.48 -3.50 18.89
N ASP A 40 2.31 -4.28 19.97
CA ASP A 40 1.71 -5.62 19.91
C ASP A 40 0.27 -5.62 19.36
N ALA A 41 -0.52 -4.61 19.74
CA ALA A 41 -1.88 -4.45 19.25
C ALA A 41 -1.92 -4.08 17.75
N LEU A 42 -0.97 -3.27 17.29
CA LEU A 42 -0.85 -2.90 15.87
C LEU A 42 -0.41 -4.07 14.99
N MET A 43 0.45 -4.96 15.50
CA MET A 43 0.86 -6.18 14.78
C MET A 43 -0.23 -7.25 14.73
N LYS A 44 -1.13 -7.28 15.72
CA LYS A 44 -2.26 -8.24 15.80
C LYS A 44 -3.52 -7.74 15.08
N LEU A 45 -3.46 -6.59 14.41
CA LEU A 45 -4.62 -6.08 13.69
C LEU A 45 -4.92 -6.96 12.48
N ASP A 46 -6.16 -7.43 12.35
CA ASP A 46 -6.60 -8.19 11.18
C ASP A 46 -6.61 -7.29 9.94
N LEU A 47 -5.52 -7.38 9.19
CA LEU A 47 -5.32 -6.66 7.95
C LEU A 47 -5.90 -7.47 6.78
N ALA A 48 -6.57 -6.78 5.85
CA ALA A 48 -7.03 -7.41 4.62
C ALA A 48 -5.84 -7.94 3.80
N SER A 49 -6.03 -9.10 3.15
CA SER A 49 -5.00 -9.71 2.31
C SER A 49 -4.56 -8.74 1.19
N GLY A 50 -3.24 -8.63 0.99
CA GLY A 50 -2.66 -7.77 -0.05
C GLY A 50 -2.35 -6.33 0.38
N VAL A 51 -2.54 -5.98 1.66
CA VAL A 51 -2.04 -4.72 2.21
C VAL A 51 -0.68 -4.95 2.87
N ASP A 52 0.31 -4.15 2.50
CA ASP A 52 1.64 -4.14 3.13
C ASP A 52 1.71 -3.02 4.19
N VAL A 53 2.23 -3.33 5.38
CA VAL A 53 2.29 -2.40 6.51
C VAL A 53 3.73 -2.33 7.03
N GLN A 54 4.28 -1.12 7.05
CA GLN A 54 5.58 -0.84 7.61
C GLN A 54 5.43 -0.01 8.90
N ILE A 55 5.97 -0.51 10.01
CA ILE A 55 5.98 0.19 11.30
C ILE A 55 7.41 0.68 11.55
N SER A 56 7.57 1.98 11.83
CA SER A 56 8.84 2.58 12.25
C SER A 56 8.65 3.21 13.62
N VAL A 57 9.45 2.78 14.61
CA VAL A 57 9.42 3.35 15.95
C VAL A 57 10.58 4.34 16.07
N PRO A 58 10.32 5.64 16.33
CA PRO A 58 11.39 6.59 16.60
C PRO A 58 12.07 6.22 17.92
N ARG A 59 13.40 6.08 17.89
CA ARG A 59 14.20 5.83 19.09
C ARG A 59 14.19 7.10 19.94
N SER A 60 13.47 7.08 21.06
CA SER A 60 13.61 8.10 22.11
C SER A 60 15.00 7.97 22.73
N VAL A 61 15.84 8.98 22.50
CA VAL A 61 17.16 9.15 23.12
C VAL A 61 17.00 9.30 24.64
#